data_AF-A0A2E8F3T5-F1
#
_entry.id   AF-A0A2E8F3T5-F1
#
_cell.length_a   1.000
_cell.length_b   1.000
_cell.length_c   1.000
_cell.angle_alpha   90.00
_cell.angle_beta   90.00
_cell.angle_gamma   90.00
#
_symmetry.space_group_name_H-M   'P 1'
#
loop_
_entity.id
_entity.type
_entity.pdbx_description
1 polymer ?
#
loop_
_entity_poly.entity_id
_entity_poly.type
_entity_poly.pdbx_seq_one_letter_code
_entity_poly.pdbx_strand_id
1 'polypeptide(L)'
;MFKALEARDPESPQEAAAAIRALAYRSWTAQDNAVGDAALAKARSIAEGQLMGFTSDDVVEQAAAILGLVAIGDATKDAKYLDAADEVFASLTADFDPKHGVFNSKNVYNVDDVAWIIGSLNFMLQRGNNDSKNAASDTLLAFYEATISLGGMQLSAPPGKNGVMAAEFEKDLPSVVYYHPANSPPPPMVGKLLVPAEEITWDGSSWSVTSDKLVTAGAMHLANELNWLGPHPGSIPFPPLGASTP
;
A
#
# COMPACT_ATOMS: atom_id res chain seq x y z
N MET A 1 -8.81 19.01 -9.33
CA MET A 1 -8.84 17.69 -8.68
C MET A 1 -9.69 17.74 -7.40
N PHE A 2 -9.32 18.48 -6.35
CA PHE A 2 -10.09 18.49 -5.08
C PHE A 2 -11.55 18.95 -5.19
N LYS A 3 -11.86 19.95 -6.02
CA LYS A 3 -13.24 20.35 -6.31
C LYS A 3 -14.12 19.24 -6.91
N ALA A 4 -13.53 18.24 -7.57
CA ALA A 4 -14.29 17.11 -8.09
C ALA A 4 -14.70 16.14 -6.96
N LEU A 5 -13.91 16.06 -5.89
CA LEU A 5 -14.22 15.26 -4.68
C LEU A 5 -15.29 15.92 -3.81
N GLU A 6 -15.52 17.23 -3.97
CA GLU A 6 -16.60 17.93 -3.27
C GLU A 6 -18.00 17.57 -3.84
N ALA A 7 -18.07 17.14 -5.10
CA ALA A 7 -19.33 16.89 -5.82
C ALA A 7 -19.62 15.42 -6.13
N ARG A 8 -18.69 14.50 -5.81
CA ARG A 8 -18.84 13.05 -6.04
C ARG A 8 -18.72 12.32 -4.72
N ASP A 9 -19.63 11.38 -4.49
CA ASP A 9 -19.52 10.42 -3.39
C ASP A 9 -18.77 9.18 -3.88
N PRO A 10 -17.85 8.62 -3.06
CA PRO A 10 -17.16 7.39 -3.41
C PRO A 10 -18.12 6.21 -3.52
N GLU A 11 -17.85 5.33 -4.49
CA GLU A 11 -18.70 4.15 -4.77
C GLU A 11 -18.13 2.85 -4.18
N SER A 12 -16.88 2.87 -3.71
CA SER A 12 -16.21 1.71 -3.10
C SER A 12 -15.29 2.11 -1.94
N PRO A 13 -14.87 1.16 -1.09
CA PRO A 13 -13.88 1.42 -0.04
C PRO A 13 -12.54 1.96 -0.58
N GLN A 14 -12.08 1.50 -1.74
CA GLN A 14 -10.89 2.02 -2.41
C GLN A 14 -11.06 3.48 -2.81
N GLU A 15 -12.20 3.84 -3.44
CA GLU A 15 -12.50 5.23 -3.76
C GLU A 15 -12.65 6.09 -2.50
N ALA A 16 -13.26 5.55 -1.44
CA ALA A 16 -13.45 6.23 -0.17
C ALA A 16 -12.10 6.54 0.50
N ALA A 17 -11.21 5.55 0.57
CA ALA A 17 -9.86 5.70 1.12
C ALA A 17 -9.04 6.71 0.31
N ALA A 18 -9.07 6.63 -1.03
CA ALA A 18 -8.39 7.58 -1.90
C ALA A 18 -8.94 9.01 -1.72
N ALA A 19 -10.27 9.16 -1.64
CA ALA A 19 -10.92 10.45 -1.41
C ALA A 19 -10.56 11.04 -0.04
N ILE A 20 -10.58 10.23 1.02
CA ILE A 20 -10.18 10.65 2.38
C ILE A 20 -8.73 11.10 2.39
N ARG A 21 -7.79 10.31 1.85
CA ARG A 21 -6.35 10.69 1.78
C ARG A 21 -6.15 12.00 1.03
N ALA A 22 -6.84 12.17 -0.10
CA ALA A 22 -6.79 13.39 -0.89
C ALA A 22 -7.36 14.59 -0.10
N LEU A 23 -8.54 14.45 0.51
CA LEU A 23 -9.19 15.51 1.27
C LEU A 23 -8.40 15.88 2.54
N ALA A 24 -7.80 14.90 3.23
CA ALA A 24 -6.90 15.14 4.35
C ALA A 24 -5.66 15.94 3.92
N TYR A 25 -5.03 15.57 2.79
CA TYR A 25 -3.93 16.34 2.22
C TYR A 25 -4.35 17.76 1.81
N ARG A 26 -5.55 17.91 1.23
CA ARG A 26 -6.11 19.23 0.90
C ARG A 26 -6.34 20.07 2.13
N SER A 27 -6.89 19.47 3.19
CA SER A 27 -7.11 20.15 4.47
C SER A 27 -5.81 20.73 4.99
N TRP A 28 -4.74 19.94 4.94
CA TRP A 28 -3.42 20.36 5.40
C TRP A 28 -2.74 21.44 4.53
N THR A 29 -2.92 21.38 3.22
CA THR A 29 -2.20 22.26 2.27
C THR A 29 -2.97 23.51 1.84
N ALA A 30 -4.24 23.65 2.26
CA ALA A 30 -5.03 24.83 1.94
C ALA A 30 -4.46 26.07 2.64
N GLN A 31 -4.27 27.16 1.88
CA GLN A 31 -3.92 28.46 2.45
C GLN A 31 -5.12 29.16 3.11
N ASP A 32 -6.33 28.80 2.70
CA ASP A 32 -7.58 29.28 3.27
C ASP A 32 -8.12 28.24 4.25
N ASN A 33 -8.21 28.63 5.52
CA ASN A 33 -8.70 27.77 6.59
C ASN A 33 -10.11 27.24 6.33
N ALA A 34 -11.01 28.04 5.74
CA ALA A 34 -12.38 27.60 5.47
C ALA A 34 -12.41 26.46 4.44
N VAL A 35 -11.50 26.50 3.46
CA VAL A 35 -11.32 25.41 2.49
C VAL A 35 -10.71 24.19 3.17
N GLY A 36 -9.76 24.40 4.08
CA GLY A 36 -9.13 23.34 4.86
C GLY A 36 -10.14 22.58 5.73
N ASP A 37 -10.99 23.32 6.44
CA ASP A 37 -12.03 22.78 7.33
C ASP A 37 -13.12 22.05 6.55
N ALA A 38 -13.55 22.60 5.41
CA ALA A 38 -14.55 21.96 4.55
C ALA A 38 -14.05 20.61 4.00
N ALA A 39 -12.79 20.54 3.59
CA ALA A 39 -12.17 19.30 3.11
C ALA A 39 -12.13 18.23 4.22
N LEU A 40 -11.72 18.61 5.43
CA LEU A 40 -11.68 17.68 6.57
C LEU A 40 -13.08 17.21 6.98
N ALA A 41 -14.07 18.11 6.96
CA ALA A 41 -15.46 17.78 7.24
C ALA A 41 -16.02 16.76 6.23
N LYS A 42 -15.74 16.93 4.93
CA LYS A 42 -16.13 15.96 3.91
C LYS A 42 -15.43 14.61 4.11
N ALA A 43 -14.14 14.60 4.46
CA ALA A 43 -13.41 13.37 4.74
C ALA A 43 -14.00 12.60 5.94
N ARG A 44 -14.37 13.31 7.02
CA ARG A 44 -15.10 12.72 8.16
C ARG A 44 -16.44 12.13 7.72
N SER A 45 -17.22 12.87 6.95
CA SER A 45 -18.52 12.40 6.45
C SER A 45 -18.40 11.12 5.61
N ILE A 46 -17.35 10.98 4.79
CA ILE A 46 -17.11 9.75 4.03
C ILE A 46 -16.76 8.61 4.97
N ALA A 47 -15.81 8.82 5.90
CA ALA A 47 -15.40 7.79 6.84
C ALA A 47 -16.57 7.30 7.71
N GLU A 48 -17.33 8.21 8.29
CA GLU A 48 -18.50 7.91 9.13
C GLU A 48 -19.64 7.26 8.36
N GLY A 49 -19.83 7.62 7.09
CA GLY A 49 -20.92 7.09 6.26
C GLY A 49 -20.60 5.75 5.57
N GLN A 50 -19.31 5.42 5.36
CA GLN A 50 -18.92 4.29 4.52
C GLN A 50 -17.89 3.33 5.15
N LEU A 51 -17.04 3.79 6.07
CA LEU A 51 -15.92 3.00 6.60
C LEU A 51 -16.08 2.61 8.07
N MET A 52 -16.77 3.42 8.88
CA MET A 52 -17.04 3.08 10.27
C MET A 52 -17.96 1.86 10.36
N GLY A 53 -17.53 0.82 11.07
CA GLY A 53 -18.26 -0.46 11.15
C GLY A 53 -18.27 -1.23 9.84
N PHE A 54 -17.32 -0.97 8.93
CA PHE A 54 -17.21 -1.67 7.66
C PHE A 54 -16.95 -3.16 7.84
N THR A 55 -17.65 -3.98 7.06
CA THR A 55 -17.48 -5.44 7.00
C THR A 55 -17.59 -5.89 5.55
N SER A 56 -16.67 -6.74 5.11
CA SER A 56 -16.69 -7.36 3.78
C SER A 56 -15.97 -8.70 3.87
N ASP A 57 -16.26 -9.61 2.95
CA ASP A 57 -15.47 -10.84 2.76
C ASP A 57 -14.28 -10.61 1.82
N ASP A 58 -14.17 -9.44 1.19
CA ASP A 58 -13.05 -9.08 0.31
C ASP A 58 -11.93 -8.40 1.10
N VAL A 59 -10.78 -9.06 1.20
CA VAL A 59 -9.58 -8.54 1.87
C VAL A 59 -9.10 -7.19 1.30
N VAL A 60 -9.27 -6.94 0.01
CA VAL A 60 -8.82 -5.69 -0.63
C VAL A 60 -9.72 -4.53 -0.18
N GLU A 61 -11.03 -4.78 -0.06
CA GLU A 61 -11.96 -3.79 0.46
C GLU A 61 -11.71 -3.49 1.94
N GLN A 62 -11.47 -4.53 2.75
CA GLN A 62 -11.07 -4.38 4.15
C GLN A 62 -9.77 -3.57 4.27
N ALA A 63 -8.75 -3.91 3.46
CA ALA A 63 -7.48 -3.19 3.43
C ALA A 63 -7.69 -1.72 3.09
N ALA A 64 -8.48 -1.41 2.07
CA ALA A 64 -8.81 -0.04 1.71
C ALA A 64 -9.53 0.71 2.85
N ALA A 65 -10.51 0.08 3.50
CA ALA A 65 -11.21 0.67 4.64
C ALA A 65 -10.24 1.02 5.78
N ILE A 66 -9.28 0.13 6.09
CA ILE A 66 -8.22 0.39 7.06
C ILE A 66 -7.40 1.64 6.68
N LEU A 67 -6.91 1.75 5.43
CA LEU A 67 -6.14 2.95 5.02
C LEU A 67 -6.97 4.23 5.18
N GLY A 68 -8.24 4.20 4.78
CA GLY A 68 -9.13 5.36 4.90
C GLY A 68 -9.34 5.78 6.36
N LEU A 69 -9.62 4.81 7.24
CA LEU A 69 -9.82 5.03 8.67
C LEU A 69 -8.56 5.55 9.37
N VAL A 70 -7.40 4.95 9.08
CA VAL A 70 -6.13 5.43 9.64
C VAL A 70 -5.81 6.85 9.14
N ALA A 71 -6.02 7.13 7.86
CA ALA A 71 -5.75 8.46 7.29
C ALA A 71 -6.62 9.56 7.94
N ILE A 72 -7.92 9.31 8.15
CA ILE A 72 -8.79 10.29 8.81
C ILE A 72 -8.49 10.38 10.32
N GLY A 73 -8.15 9.26 10.98
CA GLY A 73 -7.72 9.26 12.38
C GLY A 73 -6.47 10.13 12.57
N ASP A 74 -5.49 9.99 11.68
CA ASP A 74 -4.28 10.81 11.68
C ASP A 74 -4.57 12.30 11.44
N ALA A 75 -5.47 12.62 10.50
CA ALA A 75 -5.82 13.99 10.16
C ALA A 75 -6.63 14.69 11.26
N THR A 76 -7.47 13.95 11.98
CA THR A 76 -8.42 14.51 12.96
C THR A 76 -7.97 14.38 14.41
N LYS A 77 -7.03 13.46 14.70
CA LYS A 77 -6.63 13.06 16.06
C LYS A 77 -7.77 12.50 16.91
N ASP A 78 -8.80 11.97 16.24
CA ASP A 78 -9.92 11.30 16.90
C ASP A 78 -9.66 9.79 16.91
N ALA A 79 -9.52 9.22 18.12
CA ALA A 79 -9.16 7.82 18.32
C ALA A 79 -10.20 6.85 17.75
N LYS A 80 -11.47 7.26 17.63
CA LYS A 80 -12.56 6.38 17.15
C LYS A 80 -12.28 5.77 15.78
N TYR A 81 -11.54 6.47 14.92
CA TYR A 81 -11.21 5.98 13.59
C TYR A 81 -10.09 4.94 13.62
N LEU A 82 -9.13 5.09 14.54
CA LEU A 82 -8.08 4.09 14.75
C LEU A 82 -8.65 2.84 15.40
N ASP A 83 -9.56 3.00 16.37
CA ASP A 83 -10.30 1.89 16.99
C ASP A 83 -11.09 1.11 15.93
N ALA A 84 -11.79 1.81 15.03
CA ALA A 84 -12.49 1.19 13.90
C ALA A 84 -11.54 0.51 12.90
N ALA A 85 -10.35 1.06 12.67
CA ALA A 85 -9.34 0.42 11.82
C ALA A 85 -8.82 -0.88 12.44
N ASP A 86 -8.60 -0.89 13.76
CA ASP A 86 -8.22 -2.09 14.51
C ASP A 86 -9.32 -3.17 14.42
N GLU A 87 -10.60 -2.80 14.48
CA GLU A 87 -11.72 -3.74 14.31
C GLU A 87 -11.74 -4.38 12.91
N VAL A 88 -11.58 -3.59 11.85
CA VAL A 88 -11.50 -4.12 10.48
C VAL A 88 -10.24 -4.98 10.30
N PHE A 89 -9.13 -4.59 10.90
CA PHE A 89 -7.88 -5.33 10.84
C PHE A 89 -7.95 -6.71 11.51
N ALA A 90 -8.73 -6.83 12.60
CA ALA A 90 -8.99 -8.13 13.21
C ALA A 90 -9.71 -9.09 12.24
N SER A 91 -10.64 -8.59 11.44
CA SER A 91 -11.30 -9.38 10.38
C SER A 91 -10.33 -9.77 9.27
N LEU A 92 -9.50 -8.82 8.82
CA LEU A 92 -8.49 -9.05 7.77
C LEU A 92 -7.49 -10.13 8.17
N THR A 93 -6.96 -10.07 9.39
CA THR A 93 -5.98 -11.05 9.88
C THR A 93 -6.60 -12.43 10.16
N ALA A 94 -7.89 -12.49 10.48
CA ALA A 94 -8.58 -13.77 10.65
C ALA A 94 -8.70 -14.57 9.34
N ASP A 95 -8.70 -13.89 8.18
CA ASP A 95 -8.71 -14.51 6.86
C ASP A 95 -7.30 -14.93 6.38
N PHE A 96 -6.24 -14.50 7.06
CA PHE A 96 -4.87 -14.75 6.62
C PHE A 96 -4.37 -16.15 6.97
N ASP A 97 -3.80 -16.85 5.99
CA ASP A 97 -3.04 -18.09 6.20
C ASP A 97 -1.53 -17.76 6.27
N PRO A 98 -0.95 -17.68 7.49
CA PRO A 98 0.46 -17.31 7.66
C PRO A 98 1.43 -18.38 7.15
N LYS A 99 0.97 -19.63 6.96
CA LYS A 99 1.85 -20.71 6.47
C LYS A 99 2.18 -20.53 4.99
N HIS A 100 1.22 -20.04 4.21
CA HIS A 100 1.36 -19.85 2.77
C HIS A 100 1.42 -18.37 2.35
N GLY A 101 1.18 -17.45 3.29
CA GLY A 101 1.21 -16.00 3.06
C GLY A 101 0.09 -15.52 2.13
N VAL A 102 -1.08 -16.17 2.20
CA VAL A 102 -2.26 -15.90 1.36
C VAL A 102 -3.47 -15.53 2.23
N PHE A 103 -4.44 -14.86 1.63
CA PHE A 103 -5.75 -14.63 2.23
C PHE A 103 -6.73 -15.66 1.70
N ASN A 104 -7.46 -16.36 2.59
CA ASN A 104 -8.36 -17.44 2.18
C ASN A 104 -9.52 -16.93 1.30
N SER A 105 -9.88 -15.65 1.41
CA SER A 105 -10.86 -14.98 0.56
C SER A 105 -10.40 -14.74 -0.88
N LYS A 106 -9.10 -14.85 -1.19
CA LYS A 106 -8.55 -14.38 -2.47
C LYS A 106 -7.37 -15.21 -2.97
N ASN A 107 -7.49 -15.72 -4.19
CA ASN A 107 -6.46 -16.52 -4.84
C ASN A 107 -5.78 -15.82 -6.03
N VAL A 108 -6.38 -14.77 -6.57
CA VAL A 108 -5.84 -13.98 -7.68
C VAL A 108 -5.60 -12.56 -7.19
N TYR A 109 -4.37 -12.08 -7.36
CA TYR A 109 -3.96 -10.75 -6.95
C TYR A 109 -3.43 -9.98 -8.14
N ASN A 110 -4.05 -8.85 -8.45
CA ASN A 110 -3.41 -7.87 -9.31
C ASN A 110 -2.45 -6.98 -8.49
N VAL A 111 -1.59 -6.23 -9.17
CA VAL A 111 -0.62 -5.33 -8.54
C VAL A 111 -1.27 -4.26 -7.62
N ASP A 112 -2.48 -3.80 -7.94
CA ASP A 112 -3.19 -2.80 -7.14
C ASP A 112 -3.77 -3.43 -5.86
N ASP A 113 -4.25 -4.68 -5.94
CA ASP A 113 -4.69 -5.45 -4.76
C ASP A 113 -3.53 -5.61 -3.76
N VAL A 114 -2.35 -5.97 -4.27
CA VAL A 114 -1.13 -6.09 -3.45
C VAL A 114 -0.76 -4.74 -2.84
N ALA A 115 -0.92 -3.64 -3.58
CA ALA A 115 -0.67 -2.29 -3.07
C ALA A 115 -1.58 -1.93 -1.89
N TRP A 116 -2.90 -2.16 -2.02
CA TRP A 116 -3.86 -1.90 -0.94
C TRP A 116 -3.54 -2.71 0.32
N ILE A 117 -3.26 -4.00 0.16
CA ILE A 117 -2.96 -4.88 1.28
C ILE A 117 -1.64 -4.45 1.96
N ILE A 118 -0.55 -4.29 1.21
CA ILE A 118 0.74 -3.84 1.77
C ILE A 118 0.60 -2.48 2.46
N GLY A 119 -0.11 -1.54 1.83
CA GLY A 119 -0.40 -0.24 2.42
C GLY A 119 -1.10 -0.40 3.76
N SER A 120 -2.15 -1.21 3.85
CA SER A 120 -2.94 -1.37 5.08
C SER A 120 -2.10 -1.90 6.22
N LEU A 121 -1.30 -2.93 5.95
CA LEU A 121 -0.41 -3.55 6.91
C LEU A 121 0.68 -2.58 7.37
N ASN A 122 1.25 -1.78 6.46
CA ASN A 122 2.20 -0.72 6.80
C ASN A 122 1.60 0.36 7.70
N PHE A 123 0.36 0.77 7.45
CA PHE A 123 -0.33 1.74 8.29
C PHE A 123 -0.65 1.17 9.67
N MET A 124 -1.11 -0.08 9.76
CA MET A 124 -1.38 -0.74 11.04
C MET A 124 -0.11 -0.95 11.87
N LEU A 125 1.02 -1.31 11.23
CA LEU A 125 2.32 -1.40 11.89
C LEU A 125 2.73 -0.09 12.58
N GLN A 126 2.33 1.05 12.03
CA GLN A 126 2.67 2.37 12.57
C GLN A 126 1.63 2.89 13.56
N ARG A 127 0.35 2.66 13.29
CA ARG A 127 -0.77 3.36 13.94
C ARG A 127 -1.69 2.48 14.77
N GLY A 128 -1.71 1.18 14.53
CA GLY A 128 -2.54 0.25 15.28
C GLY A 128 -2.19 0.20 16.76
N ASN A 129 -3.05 -0.43 17.55
CA ASN A 129 -2.71 -0.78 18.92
C ASN A 129 -1.53 -1.78 18.99
N ASN A 130 -1.00 -2.05 20.18
CA ASN A 130 0.19 -2.89 20.32
C ASN A 130 0.02 -4.31 19.76
N ASP A 131 -1.17 -4.91 19.88
CA ASP A 131 -1.45 -6.25 19.37
C ASP A 131 -1.55 -6.21 17.84
N SER A 132 -2.29 -5.23 17.30
CA SER A 132 -2.41 -5.00 15.86
C SER A 132 -1.07 -4.73 15.19
N LYS A 133 -0.14 -4.03 15.85
CA LYS A 133 1.19 -3.73 15.31
C LYS A 133 2.03 -4.98 15.08
N ASN A 134 2.03 -5.88 16.06
CA ASN A 134 2.79 -7.13 15.95
C ASN A 134 2.17 -8.02 14.86
N ALA A 135 0.85 -8.18 14.88
CA ALA A 135 0.15 -8.94 13.85
C ALA A 135 0.33 -8.35 12.45
N ALA A 136 0.34 -7.02 12.31
CA ALA A 136 0.60 -6.34 11.05
C ALA A 136 2.03 -6.58 10.55
N SER A 137 3.02 -6.53 11.44
CA SER A 137 4.42 -6.85 11.09
C SER A 137 4.56 -8.27 10.54
N ASP A 138 4.00 -9.25 11.24
CA ASP A 138 4.11 -10.66 10.87
C ASP A 138 3.36 -10.96 9.56
N THR A 139 2.14 -10.43 9.45
CA THR A 139 1.31 -10.56 8.24
C THR A 139 1.97 -9.90 7.04
N LEU A 140 2.53 -8.70 7.22
CA LEU A 140 3.22 -7.97 6.16
C LEU A 140 4.42 -8.74 5.63
N LEU A 141 5.26 -9.28 6.52
CA LEU A 141 6.43 -10.03 6.11
C LEU A 141 6.02 -11.27 5.32
N ALA A 142 5.09 -12.07 5.85
CA ALA A 142 4.63 -13.29 5.19
C ALA A 142 3.95 -13.00 3.84
N PHE A 143 3.08 -11.98 3.78
CA PHE A 143 2.39 -11.60 2.55
C PHE A 143 3.36 -11.03 1.50
N TYR A 144 4.32 -10.20 1.92
CA TYR A 144 5.36 -9.66 1.03
C TYR A 144 6.22 -10.79 0.45
N GLU A 145 6.71 -11.70 1.29
CA GLU A 145 7.51 -12.85 0.83
C GLU A 145 6.70 -13.73 -0.13
N ALA A 146 5.44 -14.00 0.18
CA ALA A 146 4.57 -14.82 -0.66
C ALA A 146 4.24 -14.18 -1.99
N THR A 147 3.87 -12.89 -2.03
CA THR A 147 3.39 -12.24 -3.26
C THR A 147 4.50 -11.61 -4.09
N ILE A 148 5.38 -10.83 -3.46
CA ILE A 148 6.46 -10.11 -4.15
C ILE A 148 7.57 -11.08 -4.57
N SER A 149 7.95 -12.01 -3.69
CA SER A 149 9.10 -12.89 -3.93
C SER A 149 8.68 -14.23 -4.54
N LEU A 150 7.88 -15.05 -3.84
CA LEU A 150 7.48 -16.38 -4.33
C LEU A 150 6.46 -16.30 -5.48
N GLY A 151 5.56 -15.31 -5.40
CA GLY A 151 4.52 -15.02 -6.38
C GLY A 151 5.04 -14.64 -7.76
N GLY A 152 6.26 -14.12 -7.81
CA GLY A 152 6.83 -13.55 -9.02
C GLY A 152 6.22 -12.20 -9.40
N MET A 153 5.53 -11.52 -8.47
CA MET A 153 5.01 -10.18 -8.72
C MET A 153 6.15 -9.21 -9.05
N GLN A 154 7.37 -9.41 -8.54
CA GLN A 154 8.54 -8.65 -8.98
C GLN A 154 9.10 -9.19 -10.31
N LEU A 155 8.83 -8.52 -11.43
CA LEU A 155 9.38 -8.90 -12.75
C LEU A 155 10.79 -8.38 -13.01
N SER A 156 11.16 -7.20 -12.51
CA SER A 156 12.52 -6.69 -12.69
C SER A 156 13.08 -5.87 -11.52
N ALA A 157 14.40 -5.99 -11.35
CA ALA A 157 15.33 -4.93 -10.96
C ALA A 157 16.14 -4.55 -12.23
N PRO A 158 16.75 -3.34 -12.35
CA PRO A 158 17.02 -2.70 -13.64
C PRO A 158 17.75 -3.57 -14.67
N PRO A 159 17.42 -3.41 -15.98
CA PRO A 159 17.61 -4.44 -17.00
C PRO A 159 19.07 -4.78 -17.31
N GLY A 160 19.31 -6.08 -17.51
CA GLY A 160 20.32 -6.59 -18.43
C GLY A 160 20.09 -5.98 -19.81
N LYS A 161 21.12 -5.34 -20.36
CA LYS A 161 21.00 -4.52 -21.56
C LYS A 161 21.09 -5.43 -22.79
N ASN A 162 20.06 -5.46 -23.63
CA ASN A 162 20.23 -5.69 -25.08
C ASN A 162 20.77 -4.41 -25.77
N GLY A 163 21.63 -3.67 -25.07
CA GLY A 163 22.22 -2.42 -25.52
C GLY A 163 23.63 -2.64 -26.04
N VAL A 164 24.09 -1.73 -26.88
CA VAL A 164 25.37 -1.73 -27.62
C VAL A 164 26.64 -1.92 -26.75
N MET A 165 26.50 -1.94 -25.42
CA MET A 165 27.59 -1.98 -24.44
C MET A 165 27.55 -3.22 -23.52
N ALA A 166 26.70 -4.22 -23.77
CA ALA A 166 26.63 -5.44 -22.97
C ALA A 166 27.66 -6.50 -23.42
N ALA A 167 28.26 -7.20 -22.46
CA ALA A 167 29.18 -8.30 -22.74
C ALA A 167 28.43 -9.56 -23.20
N GLU A 168 29.10 -10.46 -23.94
CA GLU A 168 28.47 -11.66 -24.56
C GLU A 168 27.70 -12.52 -23.54
N PHE A 169 28.27 -12.72 -22.34
CA PHE A 169 27.67 -13.54 -21.29
C PHE A 169 26.41 -12.93 -20.65
N GLU A 170 26.16 -11.62 -20.84
CA GLU A 170 25.01 -10.89 -20.29
C GLU A 170 23.78 -10.98 -21.20
N LYS A 171 23.91 -11.54 -22.41
CA LYS A 171 22.86 -11.60 -23.45
C LYS A 171 22.05 -12.90 -23.42
N ASP A 172 22.62 -13.99 -22.89
CA ASP A 172 22.02 -15.33 -22.86
C ASP A 172 21.48 -15.73 -21.48
N LEU A 173 21.33 -14.76 -20.56
CA LEU A 173 20.67 -14.99 -19.28
C LEU A 173 19.14 -15.05 -19.48
N PRO A 174 18.41 -15.86 -18.68
CA PRO A 174 16.97 -15.72 -18.54
C PRO A 174 16.64 -14.24 -18.26
N SER A 175 15.47 -13.76 -18.68
CA SER A 175 15.06 -12.36 -18.50
C SER A 175 15.13 -11.86 -17.03
N VAL A 176 15.34 -12.77 -16.07
CA VAL A 176 15.46 -12.53 -14.64
C VAL A 176 16.60 -13.37 -14.02
N VAL A 177 17.83 -12.83 -13.92
CA VAL A 177 18.86 -13.33 -12.99
C VAL A 177 19.67 -12.16 -12.42
N TYR A 178 19.80 -12.13 -11.09
CA TYR A 178 20.48 -11.12 -10.29
C TYR A 178 22.01 -11.33 -10.26
N TYR A 179 22.81 -10.35 -10.68
CA TYR A 179 24.16 -10.17 -10.15
C TYR A 179 24.51 -8.68 -10.04
N HIS A 180 25.09 -8.29 -8.90
CA HIS A 180 25.82 -7.02 -8.77
C HIS A 180 27.33 -7.33 -8.88
N PRO A 181 28.11 -6.58 -9.67
CA PRO A 181 29.56 -6.71 -9.66
C PRO A 181 30.11 -6.28 -8.28
N ALA A 182 31.12 -6.99 -7.77
CA ALA A 182 31.69 -6.82 -6.44
C ALA A 182 32.22 -5.40 -6.12
N ASN A 183 32.38 -4.56 -7.14
CA ASN A 183 32.94 -3.21 -7.04
C ASN A 183 31.88 -2.10 -7.16
N SER A 184 30.59 -2.43 -7.20
CA SER A 184 29.53 -1.41 -7.10
C SER A 184 29.46 -0.89 -5.66
N PRO A 185 29.75 0.39 -5.40
CA PRO A 185 29.55 0.95 -4.06
C PRO A 185 28.07 0.80 -3.69
N PRO A 186 27.75 0.40 -2.45
CA PRO A 186 26.37 0.24 -2.02
C PRO A 186 25.64 1.58 -2.24
N PRO A 187 24.56 1.61 -3.04
CA PRO A 187 23.85 2.86 -3.25
C PRO A 187 23.26 3.31 -1.92
N PRO A 188 23.24 4.62 -1.62
CA PRO A 188 22.40 5.13 -0.54
C PRO A 188 20.97 4.64 -0.80
N MET A 189 20.37 3.99 0.21
CA MET A 189 19.13 3.22 0.07
C MET A 189 17.93 4.08 -0.36
N VAL A 190 17.81 4.31 -1.66
CA VAL A 190 16.64 4.85 -2.35
C VAL A 190 16.09 3.75 -3.26
N GLY A 191 14.78 3.52 -3.14
CA GLY A 191 14.01 2.46 -3.79
C GLY A 191 14.46 2.11 -5.21
N LYS A 192 14.92 0.87 -5.37
CA LYS A 192 15.02 0.20 -6.65
C LYS A 192 13.58 -0.17 -7.04
N LEU A 193 12.86 0.75 -7.70
CA LEU A 193 11.46 0.55 -8.10
C LEU A 193 11.33 -0.80 -8.83
N LEU A 194 10.57 -1.70 -8.23
CA LEU A 194 10.21 -2.98 -8.84
C LEU A 194 9.41 -2.68 -10.10
N VAL A 195 9.66 -3.38 -11.20
CA VAL A 195 8.64 -3.48 -12.25
C VAL A 195 7.75 -4.65 -11.83
N PRO A 196 6.52 -4.41 -11.34
CA PRO A 196 5.67 -5.50 -10.95
C PRO A 196 4.97 -6.13 -12.17
N ALA A 197 4.61 -7.39 -12.02
CA ALA A 197 3.66 -8.08 -12.87
C ALA A 197 2.28 -7.43 -12.73
N GLU A 198 1.39 -7.67 -13.68
CA GLU A 198 0.01 -7.24 -13.55
C GLU A 198 -0.71 -8.14 -12.55
N GLU A 199 -0.47 -9.45 -12.60
CA GLU A 199 -1.26 -10.44 -11.88
C GLU A 199 -0.46 -11.69 -11.50
N ILE A 200 -0.71 -12.17 -10.28
CA ILE A 200 -0.25 -13.46 -9.77
C ILE A 200 -1.44 -14.27 -9.25
N THR A 201 -1.33 -15.59 -9.29
CA THR A 201 -2.36 -16.52 -8.79
C THR A 201 -1.75 -17.59 -7.91
N TRP A 202 -2.44 -17.90 -6.81
CA TRP A 202 -2.22 -19.06 -5.94
C TRP A 202 -3.24 -20.15 -6.25
N ASP A 203 -2.78 -21.37 -6.58
CA ASP A 203 -3.66 -22.49 -6.94
C ASP A 203 -4.01 -23.41 -5.75
N GLY A 204 -3.58 -23.08 -4.53
CA GLY A 204 -3.67 -23.93 -3.35
C GLY A 204 -2.38 -24.70 -3.04
N SER A 205 -1.40 -24.68 -3.94
CA SER A 205 -0.12 -25.39 -3.79
C SER A 205 1.09 -24.61 -4.29
N SER A 206 0.93 -23.80 -5.35
CA SER A 206 1.99 -23.05 -5.98
C SER A 206 1.51 -21.69 -6.47
N TRP A 207 2.46 -20.75 -6.51
CA TRP A 207 2.26 -19.44 -7.10
C TRP A 207 2.65 -19.44 -8.58
N SER A 208 1.97 -18.62 -9.37
CA SER A 208 2.33 -18.35 -10.75
C SER A 208 2.00 -16.92 -11.17
N VAL A 209 2.80 -16.36 -12.08
CA VAL A 209 2.48 -15.12 -12.79
C VAL A 209 1.51 -15.45 -13.92
N THR A 210 0.30 -14.89 -13.87
CA THR A 210 -0.74 -15.09 -14.89
C THR A 210 -0.80 -13.96 -15.91
N SER A 211 -0.29 -12.77 -15.56
CA SER A 211 -0.04 -11.68 -16.50
C SER A 211 1.21 -10.89 -16.11
N ASP A 212 2.18 -10.80 -17.04
CA ASP A 212 3.45 -10.10 -16.88
C ASP A 212 3.43 -8.66 -17.43
N LYS A 213 2.24 -8.13 -17.74
CA LYS A 213 2.11 -6.76 -18.27
C LYS A 213 2.41 -5.73 -17.18
N LEU A 214 2.98 -4.61 -17.58
CA LEU A 214 3.12 -3.46 -16.69
C LEU A 214 1.83 -2.63 -16.68
N VAL A 215 1.10 -2.66 -15.56
CA VAL A 215 -0.01 -1.73 -15.29
C VAL A 215 0.52 -0.55 -14.49
N THR A 216 0.73 0.58 -15.16
CA THR A 216 1.43 1.75 -14.59
C THR A 216 0.76 2.32 -13.35
N ALA A 217 -0.58 2.38 -13.31
CA ALA A 217 -1.31 2.92 -12.16
C ALA A 217 -1.09 2.07 -10.90
N GLY A 218 -1.32 0.76 -10.99
CA GLY A 218 -1.10 -0.15 -9.87
C GLY A 218 0.38 -0.28 -9.50
N ALA A 219 1.30 -0.26 -10.47
CA ALA A 219 2.73 -0.24 -10.19
C ALA A 219 3.17 1.01 -9.40
N MET A 220 2.62 2.18 -9.74
CA MET A 220 2.88 3.41 -9.00
C MET A 220 2.23 3.41 -7.62
N HIS A 221 1.04 2.82 -7.49
CA HIS A 221 0.40 2.65 -6.18
C HIS A 221 1.23 1.74 -5.29
N LEU A 222 1.60 0.55 -5.76
CA LEU A 222 2.47 -0.38 -5.03
C LEU A 222 3.79 0.28 -4.64
N ALA A 223 4.45 0.96 -5.58
CA ALA A 223 5.69 1.70 -5.29
C ALA A 223 5.52 2.72 -4.16
N ASN A 224 4.41 3.45 -4.13
CA ASN A 224 4.12 4.40 -3.05
C ASN A 224 3.94 3.71 -1.70
N GLU A 225 3.29 2.56 -1.67
CA GLU A 225 3.05 1.82 -0.43
C GLU A 225 4.31 1.06 0.05
N LEU A 226 5.21 0.68 -0.86
CA LEU A 226 6.51 0.07 -0.52
C LEU A 226 7.53 1.07 0.05
N ASN A 227 7.35 2.38 -0.15
CA ASN A 227 8.23 3.41 0.44
C ASN A 227 8.27 3.34 1.98
N TRP A 228 7.27 2.71 2.59
CA TRP A 228 7.11 2.60 4.04
C TRP A 228 7.74 1.34 4.66
N LEU A 229 8.29 0.41 3.86
CA LEU A 229 8.91 -0.85 4.33
C LEU A 229 10.30 -0.69 4.98
N GLY A 230 10.79 0.53 5.18
CA GLY A 230 12.06 0.78 5.87
C GLY A 230 12.05 2.11 6.62
N PRO A 231 12.91 2.30 7.63
CA PRO A 231 13.10 3.59 8.26
C PRO A 231 13.69 4.55 7.23
N HIS A 232 12.85 5.37 6.60
CA HIS A 232 13.28 6.32 5.58
C HIS A 232 13.65 7.66 6.24
N PRO A 233 14.88 8.17 6.11
CA PRO A 233 15.26 9.54 6.50
C PRO A 233 14.65 10.64 5.62
N GLY A 234 13.72 10.27 4.73
CA GLY A 234 13.21 11.12 3.66
C GLY A 234 11.80 10.73 3.20
N SER A 235 11.11 9.82 3.90
CA SER A 235 9.65 9.79 3.83
C SER A 235 9.20 11.20 4.20
N ILE A 236 8.51 11.89 3.29
CA ILE A 236 7.77 13.10 3.66
C ILE A 236 6.83 12.62 4.76
N PRO A 237 7.06 12.99 6.03
CA PRO A 237 6.12 12.63 7.05
C PRO A 237 4.79 13.23 6.58
N PHE A 238 3.70 12.47 6.61
CA PHE A 238 2.46 13.14 6.96
C PHE A 238 2.78 13.90 8.25
N PRO A 239 2.63 15.24 8.26
CA PRO A 239 3.21 16.07 9.31
C PRO A 239 2.77 15.56 10.68
N PRO A 240 3.64 15.61 11.70
CA PRO A 240 3.16 15.58 13.06
C PRO A 240 2.29 16.82 13.26
N LEU A 241 0.97 16.67 13.12
CA LEU A 241 0.01 17.70 13.50
C LEU A 241 0.19 17.90 15.01
N GLY A 242 0.92 18.96 15.38
CA GLY A 242 1.36 19.22 16.74
C GLY A 242 2.52 20.20 16.90
N ALA A 243 3.22 20.59 15.83
CA ALA A 243 4.12 21.74 15.91
C ALA A 243 3.29 23.04 15.82
N SER A 244 2.99 23.62 16.98
CA SER A 244 2.67 25.05 17.05
C SER A 244 3.80 25.81 16.35
N THR A 245 3.48 26.57 15.31
CA THR A 245 4.39 27.53 14.69
C THR A 245 4.90 28.51 15.76
N PRO A 246 6.20 28.89 15.76
CA PRO A 246 6.63 30.13 16.40
C PRO A 246 5.98 31.35 15.73
#